data_AF-A0A2E1DP88-F1
#
_entry.id   AF-A0A2E1DP88-F1
#
_cell.length_a   1.000
_cell.length_b   1.000
_cell.length_c   1.000
_cell.angle_alpha   90.00
_cell.angle_beta   90.00
_cell.angle_gamma   90.00
#
_symmetry.space_group_name_H-M   'P 1'
#
loop_
_entity.id
_entity.type
_entity.pdbx_description
1 polymer ?
#
loop_
_entity_poly.entity_id
_entity_poly.type
_entity_poly.pdbx_seq_one_letter_code
_entity_poly.pdbx_strand_id
1 'polypeptide(L)'
;MTIGKGPARIAGAAILALALAGCDGGVSVERGNIDYEQFTAQQIFERGEYDLERGRAKLAAQSFAEVERLYPYSDLTKRAIIMQAFAHHQDKAYEEIRAAAQRYIDFFPADEDAAYAQYLLALSYYDQIDEVGRDQGLTFQALQALREVIERYPDSEYANPAILKFDLAFDHLASKEMEIGRYYLKRDNFAAAANRFRVVVEDFQTTTHTPEALHRLVESYLSLGLVNEARTAGAILGHNFRGTEWYERSYALLTGQGHTLEAAGDNWLRAIYRQTVQGQWL
;
A
#
# COMPACT_ATOMS: atom_id res chain seq x y z
N MET A 1 88.45 -31.56 25.50
CA MET A 1 88.90 -30.38 26.27
C MET A 1 89.62 -29.45 25.31
N THR A 2 88.97 -28.35 24.90
CA THR A 2 89.58 -27.07 24.52
C THR A 2 88.47 -26.11 24.09
N ILE A 3 88.59 -24.88 24.60
CA ILE A 3 87.68 -23.75 24.46
C ILE A 3 88.00 -23.00 23.15
N GLY A 4 86.97 -22.47 22.47
CA GLY A 4 87.18 -21.66 21.26
C GLY A 4 85.97 -20.80 20.85
N LYS A 5 85.93 -19.57 21.39
CA LYS A 5 85.57 -18.26 20.79
C LYS A 5 84.53 -18.20 19.64
N GLY A 6 83.48 -17.39 19.83
CA GLY A 6 82.62 -16.83 18.74
C GLY A 6 83.34 -15.71 17.95
N PRO A 7 82.67 -14.80 17.21
CA PRO A 7 81.22 -14.59 17.03
C PRO A 7 80.79 -14.41 15.55
N ALA A 8 79.53 -14.70 15.19
CA ALA A 8 78.98 -14.21 13.93
C ALA A 8 77.45 -14.28 13.88
N ARG A 9 76.84 -13.10 13.66
CA ARG A 9 75.63 -12.85 12.85
C ARG A 9 74.34 -13.49 13.42
N ILE A 10 73.31 -12.76 13.82
CA ILE A 10 72.49 -11.82 13.06
C ILE A 10 71.75 -10.97 14.10
N ALA A 11 72.14 -9.72 14.29
CA ALA A 11 71.37 -8.74 15.03
C ALA A 11 71.02 -7.62 14.05
N GLY A 12 69.82 -7.67 13.50
CA GLY A 12 69.39 -6.68 12.51
C GLY A 12 68.22 -7.13 11.63
N ALA A 13 67.14 -7.65 12.24
CA ALA A 13 65.86 -7.83 11.53
C ALA A 13 64.67 -8.03 12.49
N ALA A 14 64.65 -7.39 13.66
CA ALA A 14 63.55 -7.57 14.63
C ALA A 14 63.03 -6.27 15.26
N ILE A 15 63.39 -5.10 14.72
CA ILE A 15 62.87 -3.80 15.20
C ILE A 15 62.55 -2.93 13.97
N LEU A 16 61.61 -3.38 13.13
CA LEU A 16 60.93 -2.50 12.16
C LEU A 16 59.63 -3.12 11.65
N ALA A 17 58.80 -3.68 12.54
CA ALA A 17 57.48 -4.22 12.18
C ALA A 17 56.38 -3.87 13.20
N LEU A 18 56.59 -2.80 13.99
CA LEU A 18 55.63 -2.35 15.01
C LEU A 18 55.21 -0.88 14.85
N ALA A 19 55.45 -0.26 13.69
CA ALA A 19 55.11 1.14 13.43
C ALA A 19 53.92 1.33 12.45
N LEU A 20 53.02 0.35 12.32
CA LEU A 20 51.82 0.50 11.47
C LEU A 20 50.50 0.11 12.16
N ALA A 21 50.50 -0.16 13.47
CA ALA A 21 49.27 -0.33 14.24
C ALA A 21 48.96 0.97 15.00
N GLY A 22 48.40 1.95 14.31
CA GLY A 22 48.06 3.23 14.93
C GLY A 22 47.58 4.28 13.96
N CYS A 23 46.51 4.00 13.22
CA CYS A 23 45.56 4.97 12.66
C CYS A 23 44.37 4.21 12.07
N ASP A 24 43.67 3.45 12.91
CA ASP A 24 42.25 3.16 12.69
C ASP A 24 41.45 3.76 13.86
N GLY A 25 41.80 5.01 14.18
CA GLY A 25 40.88 5.93 14.83
C GLY A 25 40.05 6.54 13.73
N GLY A 26 39.20 5.74 13.09
CA GLY A 26 38.02 6.23 12.40
C GLY A 26 37.15 6.93 13.43
N VAL A 27 37.52 8.15 13.82
CA VAL A 27 36.56 9.13 14.26
C VAL A 27 35.69 9.31 13.03
N SER A 28 34.62 8.52 12.93
CA SER A 28 33.41 9.02 12.31
C SER A 28 33.17 10.32 13.06
N VAL A 29 33.52 11.44 12.43
CA VAL A 29 32.84 12.68 12.70
C VAL A 29 31.40 12.31 12.43
N GLU A 30 30.67 11.93 13.48
CA GLU A 30 29.22 12.05 13.53
C GLU A 30 28.97 13.36 12.79
N ARG A 31 28.33 13.32 11.61
CA ARG A 31 28.05 14.55 10.84
C ARG A 31 27.34 15.45 11.83
N GLY A 32 28.11 16.38 12.39
CA GLY A 32 27.83 16.92 13.72
C GLY A 32 26.51 17.63 13.71
N ASN A 33 25.88 17.70 14.87
CA ASN A 33 24.70 18.51 15.14
C ASN A 33 24.90 19.90 14.49
N ILE A 34 24.30 20.12 13.32
CA ILE A 34 24.43 21.39 12.59
C ILE A 34 23.66 22.41 13.41
N ASP A 35 24.33 23.49 13.81
CA ASP A 35 23.65 24.59 14.46
C ASP A 35 22.89 25.41 13.40
N TYR A 36 21.66 25.01 13.14
CA TYR A 36 20.78 25.64 12.16
C TYR A 36 20.41 27.09 12.53
N GLU A 37 20.55 27.51 13.79
CA GLU A 37 20.18 28.86 14.26
C GLU A 37 21.05 29.97 13.64
N GLN A 38 22.21 29.60 13.09
CA GLN A 38 23.13 30.54 12.44
C GLN A 38 22.87 30.70 10.94
N PHE A 39 21.95 29.93 10.35
CA PHE A 39 21.67 29.92 8.92
C PHE A 39 20.34 30.59 8.60
N THR A 40 20.26 31.30 7.47
CA THR A 40 18.99 31.83 6.99
C THR A 40 18.07 30.72 6.51
N ALA A 41 16.74 30.96 6.49
CA ALA A 41 15.76 30.00 5.96
C ALA A 41 16.16 29.46 4.56
N GLN A 42 16.66 30.34 3.69
CA GLN A 42 17.12 29.96 2.36
C GLN A 42 18.32 29.00 2.40
N GLN A 43 19.33 29.29 3.23
CA GLN A 43 20.51 28.41 3.36
C GLN A 43 20.14 27.02 3.89
N ILE A 44 19.22 26.96 4.85
CA ILE A 44 18.71 25.69 5.39
C ILE A 44 17.95 24.93 4.31
N PHE A 45 17.08 25.62 3.56
CA PHE A 45 16.28 25.03 2.49
C PHE A 45 17.16 24.48 1.36
N GLU A 46 18.11 25.27 0.86
CA GLU A 46 19.07 24.87 -0.19
C GLU A 46 19.92 23.68 0.26
N ARG A 47 20.28 23.62 1.55
CA ARG A 47 20.95 22.44 2.12
C ARG A 47 20.06 21.20 2.05
N GLY A 48 18.77 21.34 2.34
CA GLY A 48 17.79 20.27 2.20
C GLY A 48 17.72 19.75 0.77
N GLU A 49 17.60 20.65 -0.21
CA GLU A 49 17.62 20.29 -1.64
C GLU A 49 18.91 19.56 -2.02
N TYR A 50 20.07 20.08 -1.61
CA TYR A 50 21.37 19.46 -1.87
C TYR A 50 21.55 18.07 -1.25
N ASP A 51 20.99 17.83 -0.07
CA ASP A 51 21.00 16.52 0.56
C ASP A 51 20.07 15.55 -0.17
N LEU A 52 18.91 16.02 -0.61
CA LEU A 52 17.93 15.26 -1.37
C LEU A 52 18.47 14.82 -2.74
N GLU A 53 19.11 15.74 -3.48
CA GLU A 53 19.75 15.46 -4.78
C GLU A 53 20.82 14.37 -4.70
N ARG A 54 21.38 14.12 -3.51
CA ARG A 54 22.38 13.08 -3.26
C ARG A 54 21.81 11.82 -2.62
N GLY A 55 20.50 11.66 -2.64
CA GLY A 55 19.81 10.53 -2.04
C GLY A 55 19.92 10.48 -0.51
N ARG A 56 20.23 11.61 0.15
CA ARG A 56 20.32 11.71 1.61
C ARG A 56 19.00 12.23 2.18
N ALA A 57 17.92 11.53 1.85
CA ALA A 57 16.54 11.92 2.12
C ALA A 57 16.28 12.23 3.60
N LYS A 58 16.80 11.41 4.52
CA LYS A 58 16.69 11.66 5.97
C LYS A 58 17.29 13.00 6.42
N LEU A 59 18.47 13.38 5.90
CA LEU A 59 19.12 14.65 6.23
C LEU A 59 18.40 15.84 5.57
N ALA A 60 17.87 15.63 4.36
CA ALA A 60 17.04 16.62 3.69
C ALA A 60 15.79 16.94 4.50
N ALA A 61 15.06 15.92 4.95
CA ALA A 61 13.86 16.07 5.78
C ALA A 61 14.15 16.82 7.09
N GLN A 62 15.29 16.55 7.73
CA GLN A 62 15.74 17.31 8.92
C GLN A 62 15.96 18.79 8.59
N SER A 63 16.63 19.10 7.49
CA SER A 63 16.87 20.49 7.10
C SER A 63 15.54 21.21 6.80
N PHE A 64 14.61 20.58 6.10
CA PHE A 64 13.29 21.16 5.85
C PHE A 64 12.48 21.37 7.14
N ALA A 65 12.53 20.44 8.09
CA ALA A 65 11.90 20.60 9.40
C ALA A 65 12.48 21.79 10.19
N GLU A 66 13.78 22.06 10.05
CA GLU A 66 14.42 23.21 10.70
C GLU A 66 13.98 24.55 10.09
N VAL A 67 13.63 24.60 8.80
CA VAL A 67 12.98 25.78 8.21
C VAL A 67 11.62 26.04 8.87
N GLU A 68 10.79 24.99 9.03
CA GLU A 68 9.49 25.09 9.72
C GLU A 68 9.67 25.56 11.17
N ARG A 69 10.64 25.00 11.89
CA ARG A 69 10.89 25.29 13.31
C ARG A 69 11.39 26.71 13.56
N LEU A 70 12.40 27.15 12.79
CA LEU A 70 13.11 28.41 13.03
C LEU A 70 12.44 29.60 12.33
N TYR A 71 11.79 29.34 11.19
CA TYR A 71 11.26 30.37 10.31
C TYR A 71 9.79 30.13 9.90
N PRO A 72 8.86 29.86 10.83
CA PRO A 72 7.49 29.40 10.54
C PRO A 72 6.62 30.37 9.72
N TYR A 73 7.02 31.64 9.62
CA TYR A 73 6.32 32.67 8.84
C TYR A 73 7.06 33.06 7.57
N SER A 74 8.14 32.35 7.21
CA SER A 74 8.87 32.61 5.97
C SER A 74 8.09 32.09 4.76
N ASP A 75 8.29 32.72 3.61
CA ASP A 75 7.73 32.26 2.33
C ASP A 75 8.18 30.84 1.96
N LEU A 76 9.30 30.38 2.52
CA LEU A 76 9.84 29.03 2.31
C LEU A 76 9.18 27.96 3.18
N THR A 77 8.49 28.32 4.26
CA THR A 77 7.93 27.36 5.24
C THR A 77 7.00 26.35 4.57
N LYS A 78 6.07 26.86 3.75
CA LYS A 78 5.11 26.04 3.04
C LYS A 78 5.83 25.03 2.13
N ARG A 79 6.78 25.51 1.33
CA ARG A 79 7.59 24.65 0.45
C ARG A 79 8.44 23.65 1.25
N ALA A 80 8.95 24.05 2.42
CA ALA A 80 9.73 23.18 3.28
C ALA A 80 8.89 22.01 3.82
N ILE A 81 7.65 22.25 4.26
CA ILE A 81 6.79 21.18 4.80
C ILE A 81 6.46 20.13 3.73
N ILE A 82 6.11 20.53 2.50
CA ILE A 82 5.84 19.55 1.44
C ILE A 82 7.11 18.80 1.03
N MET A 83 8.26 19.49 0.94
CA MET A 83 9.54 18.87 0.64
C MET A 83 10.00 17.93 1.76
N GLN A 84 9.64 18.22 3.02
CA GLN A 84 9.84 17.32 4.15
C GLN A 84 9.04 16.02 3.97
N ALA A 85 7.74 16.11 3.65
CA ALA A 85 6.91 14.93 3.39
C ALA A 85 7.46 14.10 2.21
N PHE A 86 7.87 14.76 1.13
CA PHE A 86 8.51 14.11 -0.02
C PHE A 86 9.82 13.41 0.35
N ALA A 87 10.69 14.07 1.11
CA ALA A 87 11.94 13.47 1.58
C ALA A 87 11.69 12.26 2.49
N HIS A 88 10.72 12.33 3.41
CA HIS A 88 10.32 11.17 4.20
C HIS A 88 9.78 10.03 3.33
N HIS A 89 9.08 10.34 2.25
CA HIS A 89 8.60 9.32 1.30
C HIS A 89 9.76 8.62 0.59
N GLN A 90 10.78 9.35 0.15
CA GLN A 90 11.99 8.74 -0.42
C GLN A 90 12.73 7.84 0.58
N ASP A 91 12.71 8.20 1.88
CA ASP A 91 13.33 7.40 2.95
C ASP A 91 12.42 6.27 3.47
N LYS A 92 11.18 6.16 2.96
CA LYS A 92 10.14 5.24 3.45
C LYS A 92 9.83 5.39 4.95
N ALA A 93 9.94 6.62 5.45
CA ALA A 93 9.65 6.98 6.84
C ALA A 93 8.14 7.25 7.00
N TYR A 94 7.33 6.19 6.98
CA TYR A 94 5.89 6.27 6.75
C TYR A 94 5.13 7.11 7.78
N GLU A 95 5.47 7.02 9.07
CA GLU A 95 4.81 7.83 10.11
C GLU A 95 5.17 9.31 9.96
N GLU A 96 6.40 9.61 9.57
CA GLU A 96 6.87 10.95 9.33
C GLU A 96 6.26 11.55 8.06
N ILE A 97 6.02 10.75 7.01
CA ILE A 97 5.23 11.17 5.84
C ILE A 97 3.84 11.61 6.31
N ARG A 98 3.14 10.77 7.08
CA ARG A 98 1.78 11.06 7.57
C ARG A 98 1.75 12.36 8.36
N ALA A 99 2.70 12.51 9.29
CA ALA A 99 2.78 13.70 10.12
C ALA A 99 3.03 14.97 9.30
N ALA A 100 3.99 14.95 8.36
CA ALA A 100 4.32 16.13 7.54
C ALA A 100 3.22 16.45 6.52
N ALA A 101 2.68 15.45 5.84
CA ALA A 101 1.59 15.61 4.89
C ALA A 101 0.31 16.12 5.55
N GLN A 102 -0.08 15.56 6.70
CA GLN A 102 -1.25 16.03 7.44
C GLN A 102 -1.06 17.48 7.90
N ARG A 103 0.12 17.85 8.42
CA ARG A 103 0.41 19.26 8.76
C ARG A 103 0.27 20.18 7.56
N TYR A 104 0.74 19.77 6.38
CA TYR A 104 0.58 20.56 5.16
C TYR A 104 -0.90 20.79 4.84
N ILE A 105 -1.71 19.73 4.85
CA ILE A 105 -3.14 19.79 4.55
C ILE A 105 -3.89 20.66 5.56
N ASP A 106 -3.53 20.56 6.85
CA ASP A 106 -4.18 21.33 7.92
C ASP A 106 -3.88 22.83 7.82
N PHE A 107 -2.64 23.20 7.48
CA PHE A 107 -2.21 24.61 7.42
C PHE A 107 -2.44 25.26 6.06
N PHE A 108 -2.37 24.49 4.97
CA PHE A 108 -2.45 25.00 3.59
C PHE A 108 -3.47 24.21 2.72
N PRO A 109 -4.73 24.04 3.16
CA PRO A 109 -5.70 23.19 2.45
C PRO A 109 -6.11 23.71 1.06
N ALA A 110 -5.90 24.99 0.78
CA ALA A 110 -6.25 25.64 -0.49
C ALA A 110 -5.05 25.85 -1.43
N ASP A 111 -3.87 25.33 -1.06
CA ASP A 111 -2.66 25.45 -1.87
C ASP A 111 -2.62 24.43 -3.02
N GLU A 112 -1.84 24.72 -4.07
CA GLU A 112 -1.67 23.84 -5.22
C GLU A 112 -1.07 22.48 -4.83
N ASP A 113 -0.17 22.45 -3.84
CA ASP A 113 0.45 21.20 -3.38
C ASP A 113 -0.43 20.43 -2.37
N ALA A 114 -1.61 20.92 -2.00
CA ALA A 114 -2.50 20.22 -1.05
C ALA A 114 -2.93 18.84 -1.59
N ALA A 115 -3.16 18.74 -2.91
CA ALA A 115 -3.43 17.48 -3.57
C ALA A 115 -2.23 16.51 -3.49
N TYR A 116 -1.00 17.04 -3.64
CA TYR A 116 0.21 16.24 -3.52
C TYR A 116 0.44 15.74 -2.09
N ALA A 117 0.23 16.60 -1.10
CA ALA A 117 0.30 16.22 0.32
C ALA A 117 -0.71 15.11 0.65
N GLN A 118 -1.97 15.24 0.21
CA GLN A 118 -2.99 14.20 0.40
C GLN A 118 -2.59 12.89 -0.29
N TYR A 119 -1.97 12.97 -1.46
CA TYR A 119 -1.48 11.80 -2.17
C TYR A 119 -0.30 11.12 -1.44
N LEU A 120 0.68 11.88 -0.93
CA LEU A 120 1.76 11.35 -0.11
C LEU A 120 1.24 10.68 1.18
N LEU A 121 0.23 11.29 1.82
CA LEU A 121 -0.45 10.69 2.96
C LEU A 121 -1.07 9.33 2.57
N ALA A 122 -1.74 9.25 1.42
CA ALA A 122 -2.31 8.01 0.92
C ALA A 122 -1.25 6.94 0.61
N LEU A 123 -0.15 7.34 -0.04
CA LEU A 123 0.99 6.46 -0.33
C LEU A 123 1.63 5.91 0.94
N SER A 124 1.65 6.69 2.02
CA SER A 124 2.22 6.23 3.30
C SER A 124 1.51 5.01 3.88
N TYR A 125 0.23 4.81 3.57
CA TYR A 125 -0.55 3.63 3.94
C TYR A 125 -0.46 2.56 2.86
N TYR A 126 -0.63 2.96 1.60
CA TYR A 126 -0.67 2.06 0.45
C TYR A 126 0.62 1.25 0.30
N ASP A 127 1.78 1.88 0.46
CA ASP A 127 3.09 1.23 0.31
C ASP A 127 3.39 0.24 1.45
N GLN A 128 2.58 0.21 2.50
CA GLN A 128 2.66 -0.73 3.61
C GLN A 128 1.56 -1.80 3.57
N ILE A 129 0.78 -1.89 2.48
CA ILE A 129 -0.16 -2.99 2.30
C ILE A 129 0.64 -4.30 2.23
N ASP A 130 0.34 -5.19 3.17
CA ASP A 130 1.00 -6.49 3.32
C ASP A 130 0.22 -7.57 2.56
N GLU A 131 0.72 -8.81 2.60
CA GLU A 131 0.10 -9.98 1.98
C GLU A 131 -1.38 -10.15 2.40
N VAL A 132 -2.23 -10.61 1.47
CA VAL A 132 -3.68 -10.85 1.63
C VAL A 132 -4.04 -11.54 2.96
N GLY A 133 -3.25 -12.53 3.38
CA GLY A 133 -3.49 -13.33 4.59
C GLY A 133 -3.24 -12.60 5.92
N ARG A 134 -2.67 -11.39 5.91
CA ARG A 134 -2.31 -10.63 7.11
C ARG A 134 -3.37 -9.59 7.49
N ASP A 135 -3.09 -8.82 8.54
CA ASP A 135 -3.95 -7.72 8.96
C ASP A 135 -4.13 -6.70 7.82
N GLN A 136 -5.35 -6.18 7.66
CA GLN A 136 -5.72 -5.28 6.55
C GLN A 136 -6.04 -3.87 7.04
N GLY A 137 -5.70 -3.50 8.28
CA GLY A 137 -5.97 -2.17 8.82
C GLY A 137 -5.37 -1.06 7.96
N LEU A 138 -4.11 -1.23 7.54
CA LEU A 138 -3.42 -0.29 6.64
C LEU A 138 -4.08 -0.21 5.26
N THR A 139 -4.61 -1.33 4.74
CA THR A 139 -5.34 -1.36 3.46
C THR A 139 -6.60 -0.51 3.52
N PHE A 140 -7.36 -0.58 4.63
CA PHE A 140 -8.53 0.29 4.83
C PHE A 140 -8.15 1.77 4.92
N GLN A 141 -7.08 2.09 5.65
CA GLN A 141 -6.57 3.47 5.76
C GLN A 141 -6.09 4.00 4.41
N ALA A 142 -5.43 3.17 3.61
CA ALA A 142 -5.02 3.51 2.25
C ALA A 142 -6.23 3.83 1.37
N LEU A 143 -7.27 2.99 1.37
CA LEU A 143 -8.49 3.24 0.60
C LEU A 143 -9.19 4.54 1.00
N GLN A 144 -9.26 4.83 2.30
CA GLN A 144 -9.82 6.10 2.80
C GLN A 144 -8.99 7.28 2.31
N ALA A 145 -7.66 7.25 2.50
CA ALA A 145 -6.80 8.35 2.11
C ALA A 145 -6.76 8.57 0.58
N LEU A 146 -6.79 7.49 -0.21
CA LEU A 146 -6.88 7.54 -1.67
C LEU A 146 -8.22 8.13 -2.13
N ARG A 147 -9.33 7.73 -1.49
CA ARG A 147 -10.65 8.31 -1.75
C ARG A 147 -10.67 9.82 -1.53
N GLU A 148 -10.04 10.31 -0.47
CA GLU A 148 -9.92 11.75 -0.23
C GLU A 148 -9.17 12.47 -1.36
N VAL A 149 -8.15 11.87 -1.97
CA VAL A 149 -7.50 12.43 -3.17
C VAL A 149 -8.50 12.55 -4.32
N ILE A 150 -9.23 11.46 -4.59
CA ILE A 150 -10.14 11.34 -5.73
C ILE A 150 -11.33 12.30 -5.59
N GLU A 151 -11.91 12.40 -4.39
CA GLU A 151 -13.14 13.17 -4.15
C GLU A 151 -12.86 14.66 -3.94
N ARG A 152 -11.75 15.03 -3.28
CA ARG A 152 -11.41 16.45 -3.03
C ARG A 152 -10.60 17.10 -4.13
N TYR A 153 -9.75 16.34 -4.81
CA TYR A 153 -8.83 16.85 -5.83
C TYR A 153 -8.98 16.12 -7.17
N PRO A 154 -10.21 16.02 -7.74
CA PRO A 154 -10.49 15.22 -8.92
C PRO A 154 -9.73 15.68 -10.17
N ASP A 155 -9.40 16.96 -10.27
CA ASP A 155 -8.69 17.55 -11.41
C ASP A 155 -7.16 17.57 -11.24
N SER A 156 -6.64 17.07 -10.11
CA SER A 156 -5.19 17.01 -9.86
C SER A 156 -4.51 15.91 -10.69
N GLU A 157 -3.21 16.06 -10.95
CA GLU A 157 -2.42 15.02 -11.62
C GLU A 157 -2.36 13.70 -10.81
N TYR A 158 -2.68 13.75 -9.52
CA TYR A 158 -2.65 12.61 -8.61
C TYR A 158 -3.97 11.83 -8.56
N ALA A 159 -5.06 12.36 -9.10
CA ALA A 159 -6.36 11.70 -9.09
C ALA A 159 -6.33 10.35 -9.83
N ASN A 160 -5.80 10.32 -11.06
CA ASN A 160 -5.73 9.08 -11.85
C ASN A 160 -4.83 8.01 -11.20
N PRO A 161 -3.59 8.32 -10.77
CA PRO A 161 -2.78 7.38 -9.98
C PRO A 161 -3.49 6.89 -8.71
N ALA A 162 -4.24 7.77 -8.02
CA ALA A 162 -4.97 7.39 -6.82
C ALA A 162 -6.12 6.41 -7.13
N ILE A 163 -6.87 6.61 -8.22
CA ILE A 163 -7.93 5.67 -8.67
C ILE A 163 -7.33 4.28 -8.92
N LEU A 164 -6.23 4.20 -9.67
CA LEU A 164 -5.60 2.90 -9.98
C LEU A 164 -5.12 2.17 -8.71
N LYS A 165 -4.55 2.92 -7.75
CA LYS A 165 -4.14 2.36 -6.46
C LYS A 165 -5.33 1.97 -5.60
N PHE A 166 -6.41 2.75 -5.65
CA PHE A 166 -7.65 2.45 -4.94
C PHE A 166 -8.22 1.14 -5.45
N ASP A 167 -8.35 0.98 -6.77
CA ASP A 167 -8.87 -0.24 -7.39
C ASP A 167 -8.02 -1.46 -7.02
N LEU A 168 -6.69 -1.35 -7.04
CA LEU A 168 -5.80 -2.44 -6.64
C LEU A 168 -5.93 -2.81 -5.15
N ALA A 169 -5.98 -1.82 -4.26
CA ALA A 169 -6.17 -2.06 -2.83
C ALA A 169 -7.56 -2.63 -2.52
N PHE A 170 -8.57 -2.23 -3.29
CA PHE A 170 -9.94 -2.71 -3.15
C PHE A 170 -10.08 -4.16 -3.64
N ASP A 171 -9.46 -4.49 -4.78
CA ASP A 171 -9.32 -5.87 -5.28
C ASP A 171 -8.55 -6.76 -4.28
N HIS A 172 -7.50 -6.22 -3.64
CA HIS A 172 -6.75 -6.92 -2.59
C HIS A 172 -7.62 -7.32 -1.39
N LEU A 173 -8.54 -6.45 -0.94
CA LEU A 173 -9.48 -6.80 0.13
C LEU A 173 -10.46 -7.90 -0.30
N ALA A 174 -10.97 -7.84 -1.54
CA ALA A 174 -11.83 -8.88 -2.08
C ALA A 174 -11.10 -10.24 -2.18
N SER A 175 -9.82 -10.22 -2.56
CA SER A 175 -8.97 -11.42 -2.60
C SER A 175 -8.92 -12.15 -1.26
N LYS A 176 -8.89 -11.41 -0.13
CA LYS A 176 -8.91 -12.00 1.21
C LYS A 176 -10.17 -12.81 1.48
N GLU A 177 -11.33 -12.26 1.15
CA GLU A 177 -12.60 -12.96 1.30
C GLU A 177 -12.67 -14.19 0.37
N MET A 178 -12.13 -14.07 -0.85
CA MET A 178 -12.01 -15.20 -1.77
C MET A 178 -11.10 -16.32 -1.24
N GLU A 179 -9.95 -16.00 -0.65
CA GLU A 179 -9.04 -17.01 -0.06
C GLU A 179 -9.71 -17.77 1.08
N ILE A 180 -10.39 -17.05 1.98
CA ILE A 180 -11.12 -17.66 3.09
C ILE A 180 -12.30 -18.50 2.56
N GLY A 181 -13.03 -18.00 1.57
CA GLY A 181 -14.12 -18.72 0.92
C GLY A 181 -13.64 -20.03 0.27
N ARG A 182 -12.55 -19.99 -0.50
CA ARG A 182 -11.92 -21.17 -1.11
C ARG A 182 -11.43 -22.17 -0.06
N TYR A 183 -10.89 -21.68 1.06
CA TYR A 183 -10.46 -22.53 2.18
C TYR A 183 -11.62 -23.35 2.76
N TYR A 184 -12.79 -22.73 2.96
CA TYR A 184 -14.00 -23.41 3.44
C TYR A 184 -14.60 -24.34 2.39
N LEU A 185 -14.66 -23.89 1.13
CA LEU A 185 -15.20 -24.67 0.03
C LEU A 185 -14.44 -25.99 -0.17
N LYS A 186 -13.10 -25.95 -0.09
CA LYS A 186 -12.23 -27.15 -0.19
C LYS A 186 -12.50 -28.20 0.91
N ARG A 187 -13.18 -27.82 1.99
CA ARG A 187 -13.50 -28.69 3.15
C ARG A 187 -15.00 -28.97 3.25
N ASP A 188 -15.73 -28.77 2.16
CA ASP A 188 -17.18 -29.00 2.08
C ASP A 188 -17.99 -28.19 3.11
N ASN A 189 -17.42 -27.11 3.65
CA ASN A 189 -18.16 -26.17 4.51
C ASN A 189 -18.85 -25.11 3.63
N PHE A 190 -19.87 -25.55 2.90
CA PHE A 190 -20.54 -24.75 1.88
C PHE A 190 -21.24 -23.50 2.43
N ALA A 191 -21.81 -23.58 3.64
CA ALA A 191 -22.47 -22.42 4.24
C ALA A 191 -21.46 -21.32 4.62
N ALA A 192 -20.32 -21.69 5.23
CA ALA A 192 -19.28 -20.72 5.53
C ALA A 192 -18.62 -20.15 4.27
N ALA A 193 -18.40 -21.00 3.25
CA ALA A 193 -17.88 -20.59 1.96
C ALA A 193 -18.82 -19.58 1.27
N ALA A 194 -20.12 -19.90 1.20
CA ALA A 194 -21.14 -19.03 0.61
C ALA A 194 -21.18 -17.66 1.30
N ASN A 195 -21.07 -17.60 2.63
CA ASN A 195 -21.03 -16.33 3.35
C ASN A 195 -19.83 -15.46 2.97
N ARG A 196 -18.67 -16.06 2.68
CA ARG A 196 -17.47 -15.33 2.25
C ARG A 196 -17.59 -14.82 0.81
N PHE A 197 -18.05 -15.66 -0.11
CA PHE A 197 -18.28 -15.23 -1.49
C PHE A 197 -19.41 -14.19 -1.60
N ARG A 198 -20.39 -14.25 -0.71
CA ARG A 198 -21.44 -13.23 -0.59
C ARG A 198 -20.85 -11.86 -0.29
N VAL A 199 -19.91 -11.74 0.66
CA VAL A 199 -19.23 -10.47 0.96
C VAL A 199 -18.58 -9.88 -0.29
N VAL A 200 -17.92 -10.70 -1.11
CA VAL A 200 -17.34 -10.24 -2.39
C VAL A 200 -18.40 -9.68 -3.34
N VAL A 201 -19.55 -10.35 -3.45
CA VAL A 201 -20.64 -9.94 -4.34
C VAL A 201 -21.43 -8.75 -3.80
N GLU A 202 -21.55 -8.57 -2.49
CA GLU A 202 -22.24 -7.43 -1.89
C GLU A 202 -21.36 -6.19 -1.86
N ASP A 203 -20.13 -6.32 -1.35
CA ASP A 203 -19.29 -5.18 -0.97
C ASP A 203 -18.23 -4.86 -2.03
N PHE A 204 -17.83 -5.82 -2.86
CA PHE A 204 -16.69 -5.71 -3.79
C PHE A 204 -17.07 -5.91 -5.26
N GLN A 205 -18.28 -5.46 -5.64
CA GLN A 205 -18.91 -5.72 -6.95
C GLN A 205 -18.06 -5.37 -8.17
N THR A 206 -17.22 -4.34 -8.08
CA THR A 206 -16.37 -3.84 -9.18
C THR A 206 -15.02 -4.54 -9.29
N THR A 207 -14.70 -5.46 -8.38
CA THR A 207 -13.40 -6.16 -8.36
C THR A 207 -13.32 -7.28 -9.39
N THR A 208 -12.10 -7.72 -9.69
CA THR A 208 -11.86 -8.84 -10.62
C THR A 208 -12.32 -10.19 -10.04
N HIS A 209 -12.58 -10.23 -8.73
CA HIS A 209 -13.01 -11.43 -8.00
C HIS A 209 -14.52 -11.71 -8.07
N THR A 210 -15.35 -10.71 -8.40
CA THR A 210 -16.81 -10.85 -8.45
C THR A 210 -17.30 -12.03 -9.32
N PRO A 211 -16.75 -12.26 -10.54
CA PRO A 211 -17.20 -13.38 -11.38
C PRO A 211 -16.89 -14.75 -10.76
N GLU A 212 -15.70 -14.92 -10.17
CA GLU A 212 -15.36 -16.15 -9.45
C GLU A 212 -16.30 -16.32 -8.25
N ALA A 213 -16.49 -15.27 -7.44
CA ALA A 213 -17.36 -15.31 -6.26
C ALA A 213 -18.78 -15.78 -6.61
N LEU A 214 -19.37 -15.23 -7.68
CA LEU A 214 -20.69 -15.64 -8.17
C LEU A 214 -20.70 -17.12 -8.60
N HIS A 215 -19.67 -17.60 -9.30
CA HIS A 215 -19.54 -19.02 -9.64
C HIS A 215 -19.45 -19.90 -8.39
N ARG A 216 -18.64 -19.50 -7.40
CA ARG A 216 -18.51 -20.25 -6.15
C ARG A 216 -19.79 -20.23 -5.30
N LEU A 217 -20.59 -19.17 -5.40
CA LEU A 217 -21.95 -19.15 -4.83
C LEU A 217 -22.84 -20.17 -5.52
N VAL A 218 -22.79 -20.31 -6.86
CA VAL A 218 -23.52 -21.38 -7.57
C VAL A 218 -23.12 -22.76 -7.05
N GLU A 219 -21.81 -23.05 -6.96
CA GLU A 219 -21.30 -24.32 -6.43
C GLU A 219 -21.77 -24.59 -5.00
N SER A 220 -21.66 -23.59 -4.12
CA SER A 220 -22.00 -23.71 -2.70
C SER A 220 -23.51 -23.88 -2.51
N TYR A 221 -24.33 -23.12 -3.24
CA TYR A 221 -25.78 -23.18 -3.12
C TYR A 221 -26.37 -24.47 -3.67
N LEU A 222 -25.88 -24.98 -4.80
CA LEU A 222 -26.29 -26.30 -5.29
C LEU A 222 -25.95 -27.40 -4.29
N SER A 223 -24.76 -27.34 -3.68
CA SER A 223 -24.33 -28.31 -2.65
C SER A 223 -25.21 -28.28 -1.39
N LEU A 224 -25.83 -27.13 -1.09
CA LEU A 224 -26.78 -26.95 0.01
C LEU A 224 -28.24 -27.23 -0.38
N GLY A 225 -28.52 -27.52 -1.66
CA GLY A 225 -29.89 -27.67 -2.18
C GLY A 225 -30.65 -26.35 -2.38
N LEU A 226 -29.96 -25.21 -2.31
CA LEU A 226 -30.48 -23.86 -2.48
C LEU A 226 -30.52 -23.47 -3.98
N VAL A 227 -31.36 -24.18 -4.74
CA VAL A 227 -31.38 -24.08 -6.21
C VAL A 227 -31.78 -22.68 -6.70
N ASN A 228 -32.72 -22.00 -6.03
CA ASN A 228 -33.18 -20.68 -6.44
C ASN A 228 -32.06 -19.62 -6.34
N GLU A 229 -31.29 -19.68 -5.26
CA GLU A 229 -30.11 -18.85 -5.01
C GLU A 229 -29.04 -19.12 -6.07
N ALA A 230 -28.76 -20.41 -6.34
CA ALA A 230 -27.79 -20.81 -7.36
C ALA A 230 -28.18 -20.28 -8.76
N ARG A 231 -29.45 -20.43 -9.15
CA ARG A 231 -29.94 -19.92 -10.44
C ARG A 231 -29.86 -18.40 -10.53
N THR A 232 -30.13 -17.69 -9.43
CA THR A 232 -30.05 -16.23 -9.37
C THR A 232 -28.60 -15.74 -9.45
N ALA A 233 -27.66 -16.39 -8.75
CA ALA A 233 -26.23 -16.10 -8.88
C ALA A 233 -25.74 -16.33 -10.32
N GLY A 234 -26.15 -17.46 -10.94
CA GLY A 234 -25.87 -17.76 -12.34
C GLY A 234 -26.46 -16.73 -13.30
N ALA A 235 -27.67 -16.22 -13.02
CA ALA A 235 -28.31 -15.18 -13.83
C ALA A 235 -27.56 -13.85 -13.78
N ILE A 236 -27.09 -13.43 -12.59
CA ILE A 236 -26.26 -12.22 -12.43
C ILE A 236 -24.94 -12.39 -13.19
N LEU A 237 -24.27 -13.53 -13.01
CA LEU A 237 -23.03 -13.86 -13.71
C LEU A 237 -23.22 -13.86 -15.24
N GLY A 238 -24.31 -14.45 -15.71
CA GLY A 238 -24.69 -14.47 -17.12
C GLY A 238 -25.20 -13.14 -17.66
N HIS A 239 -25.47 -12.12 -16.84
CA HIS A 239 -25.76 -10.78 -17.34
C HIS A 239 -24.48 -9.95 -17.45
N ASN A 240 -23.70 -9.91 -16.37
CA ASN A 240 -22.57 -8.99 -16.21
C ASN A 240 -21.25 -9.55 -16.76
N PHE A 241 -21.09 -10.88 -16.84
CA PHE A 241 -19.78 -11.53 -17.02
C PHE A 241 -19.80 -12.71 -18.01
N ARG A 242 -20.63 -12.64 -19.07
CA ARG A 242 -20.79 -13.73 -20.07
C ARG A 242 -19.50 -14.21 -20.72
N GLY A 243 -18.49 -13.34 -20.86
CA GLY A 243 -17.22 -13.66 -21.50
C GLY A 243 -16.18 -14.30 -20.59
N THR A 244 -16.54 -14.63 -19.33
CA THR A 244 -15.60 -15.20 -18.36
C THR A 244 -15.69 -16.73 -18.32
N GLU A 245 -14.58 -17.41 -18.01
CA GLU A 245 -14.60 -18.87 -17.77
C GLU A 245 -15.57 -19.27 -16.65
N TRP A 246 -15.79 -18.37 -15.68
CA TRP A 246 -16.70 -18.55 -14.56
C TRP A 246 -18.15 -18.68 -15.01
N TYR A 247 -18.56 -17.90 -16.02
CA TYR A 247 -19.87 -18.04 -16.64
C TYR A 247 -20.03 -19.40 -17.32
N GLU A 248 -19.06 -19.80 -18.15
CA GLU A 248 -19.12 -21.08 -18.87
C GLU A 248 -19.24 -22.28 -17.91
N ARG A 249 -18.45 -22.26 -16.84
CA ARG A 249 -18.50 -23.29 -15.79
C ARG A 249 -19.83 -23.31 -15.06
N SER A 250 -20.36 -22.15 -14.69
CA SER A 250 -21.66 -22.05 -14.01
C SER A 250 -22.82 -22.49 -14.92
N TYR A 251 -22.75 -22.13 -16.21
CA TYR A 251 -23.72 -22.56 -17.21
C TYR A 251 -23.73 -24.07 -17.35
N ALA A 252 -22.56 -24.70 -17.52
CA ALA A 252 -22.45 -26.15 -17.61
C ALA A 252 -22.95 -26.86 -16.33
N LEU A 253 -22.62 -26.32 -15.16
CA LEU A 253 -23.02 -26.88 -13.87
C LEU A 253 -24.56 -26.86 -13.68
N LEU A 254 -25.20 -25.72 -13.94
CA LEU A 254 -26.65 -25.56 -13.77
C LEU A 254 -27.43 -26.37 -14.82
N THR A 255 -27.07 -26.23 -16.10
CA THR A 255 -27.79 -26.92 -17.19
C THR A 255 -27.56 -28.43 -17.16
N GLY A 256 -26.37 -28.89 -16.75
CA GLY A 256 -26.08 -30.31 -16.54
C GLY A 256 -26.93 -30.96 -15.45
N GLN A 257 -27.47 -30.18 -14.51
CA GLN A 257 -28.44 -30.63 -13.50
C GLN A 257 -29.90 -30.35 -13.88
N GLY A 258 -30.17 -29.88 -15.12
CA GLY A 258 -31.52 -29.57 -15.61
C GLY A 258 -32.07 -28.22 -15.11
N HIS A 259 -31.23 -27.33 -14.61
CA HIS A 259 -31.63 -25.99 -14.15
C HIS A 259 -31.32 -24.91 -15.18
N THR A 260 -32.09 -23.81 -15.17
CA THR A 260 -31.88 -22.64 -16.03
C THR A 260 -31.22 -21.49 -15.25
N LEU A 261 -30.52 -20.60 -15.95
CA LEU A 261 -29.88 -19.40 -15.38
C LEU A 261 -30.88 -18.23 -15.30
N GLU A 262 -32.11 -18.52 -14.91
CA GLU A 262 -33.15 -17.53 -14.70
C GLU A 262 -33.25 -17.25 -13.21
N ALA A 263 -33.18 -15.97 -12.84
CA ALA A 263 -33.31 -15.56 -11.46
C ALA A 263 -34.68 -15.98 -10.88
N ALA A 264 -34.65 -16.62 -9.72
CA ALA A 264 -35.80 -17.27 -9.09
C ALA A 264 -35.77 -17.13 -7.57
N GLY A 265 -36.94 -17.18 -6.95
CA GLY A 265 -37.10 -16.99 -5.50
C GLY A 265 -37.03 -15.52 -5.07
N ASP A 266 -37.15 -15.31 -3.75
CA ASP A 266 -37.01 -14.01 -3.10
C ASP A 266 -35.90 -14.12 -2.04
N ASN A 267 -34.70 -13.70 -2.42
CA ASN A 267 -33.49 -13.77 -1.61
C ASN A 267 -32.60 -12.53 -1.83
N TRP A 268 -31.50 -12.43 -1.10
CA TRP A 268 -30.61 -11.26 -1.16
C TRP A 268 -30.03 -11.01 -2.57
N LEU A 269 -29.74 -12.06 -3.34
CA LEU A 269 -29.29 -11.94 -4.74
C LEU A 269 -30.36 -11.33 -5.63
N ARG A 270 -31.65 -11.44 -5.28
CA ARG A 270 -32.74 -10.81 -6.03
C ARG A 270 -32.66 -9.30 -5.95
N ALA A 271 -32.25 -8.74 -4.81
CA ALA A 271 -32.03 -7.30 -4.67
C ALA A 271 -30.90 -6.83 -5.59
N ILE A 272 -29.78 -7.55 -5.62
CA ILE A 272 -28.66 -7.27 -6.51
C ILE A 272 -29.09 -7.41 -7.97
N TYR A 273 -29.80 -8.48 -8.33
CA TYR A 273 -30.32 -8.68 -9.69
C TYR A 273 -31.22 -7.51 -10.13
N ARG A 274 -32.12 -7.03 -9.28
CA ARG A 274 -32.95 -5.86 -9.58
C ARG A 274 -32.10 -4.61 -9.85
N GLN A 275 -31.08 -4.37 -9.03
CA GLN A 275 -30.20 -3.21 -9.17
C GLN A 275 -29.32 -3.31 -10.42
N THR A 276 -28.58 -4.42 -10.59
CA THR A 276 -27.54 -4.54 -11.62
C THR A 276 -28.08 -4.95 -12.98
N VAL A 277 -29.15 -5.75 -13.04
CA VAL A 277 -29.70 -6.29 -14.30
C VAL A 277 -30.94 -5.51 -14.75
N GLN A 278 -31.79 -5.09 -13.83
CA GLN A 278 -33.06 -4.42 -14.16
C GLN A 278 -32.99 -2.89 -14.00
N GLY A 279 -31.92 -2.35 -13.39
CA GLY A 279 -31.78 -0.92 -13.13
C GLY A 279 -32.79 -0.38 -12.10
N GLN A 280 -33.36 -1.24 -11.26
CA GLN A 280 -34.33 -0.89 -10.24
C GLN A 280 -33.63 -0.64 -8.90
N TRP A 281 -33.39 0.64 -8.59
CA TRP A 281 -32.69 1.10 -7.38
C TRP A 281 -33.63 1.38 -6.19
N LEU A 282 -34.94 1.18 -6.36
CA LEU A 282 -36.04 1.38 -5.40
C LEU A 282 -37.02 0.21 -5.47
#